data_AF-A0A6M2DNH1-F1
#
_entry.id   AF-A0A6M2DNH1-F1
#
_cell.length_a   1.000
_cell.length_b   1.000
_cell.length_c   1.000
_cell.angle_alpha   90.00
_cell.angle_beta   90.00
_cell.angle_gamma   90.00
#
_symmetry.space_group_name_H-M   'P 1'
#
loop_
_entity.id
_entity.type
_entity.pdbx_description
1 polymer ?
#
loop_
_entity_poly.entity_id
_entity_poly.type
_entity_poly.pdbx_seq_one_letter_code
_entity_poly.pdbx_strand_id
1 'polypeptide(L)'
;LVSEMFRRTSLGLLRIQNLTFREINICVIPFKNLLHCKYITATKTPYKINKILNKYTTNSHQNSLDFEKACVETLESLADYFEDLVENTEHLKKADVSYSDGVLTVNFGNPYGIYVINRQSPNQQIWLSSPTSGPKRYDLIKEGSGYWLYKHDGVSMHELLQKEIKEIVKHDVDFLNLVYGSR
;
A
#
# COMPACT_ATOMS: atom_id res chain seq x y z
N LEU A 1 -0.72 31.90 17.66
CA LEU A 1 -1.68 32.16 16.57
C LEU A 1 -2.61 30.96 16.46
N VAL A 2 -3.73 30.97 17.18
CA VAL A 2 -4.71 29.87 17.22
C VAL A 2 -6.13 30.47 17.25
N SER A 3 -6.69 30.65 16.06
CA SER A 3 -8.07 31.03 15.71
C SER A 3 -8.18 30.74 14.20
N GLU A 4 -9.31 30.40 13.59
CA GLU A 4 -10.70 30.19 14.03
C GLU A 4 -11.27 29.14 13.02
N MET A 5 -12.27 28.28 13.26
CA MET A 5 -13.60 28.53 13.78
C MET A 5 -14.20 27.24 14.38
N PHE A 6 -14.62 27.27 15.65
CA PHE A 6 -15.51 26.25 16.21
C PHE A 6 -16.51 26.89 17.18
N ARG A 7 -17.69 27.26 16.66
CA ARG A 7 -18.86 27.73 17.43
C ARG A 7 -19.92 26.61 17.25
N ARG A 8 -20.30 25.87 18.29
CA ARG A 8 -21.38 26.19 19.26
C ARG A 8 -22.67 26.57 18.53
N THR A 9 -23.84 25.94 18.74
CA THR A 9 -24.50 25.39 19.96
C THR A 9 -25.35 24.15 19.60
N SER A 10 -25.47 23.02 20.32
CA SER A 10 -25.68 22.69 21.76
C SER A 10 -27.14 22.62 22.23
N LEU A 11 -27.69 21.39 22.30
CA LEU A 11 -28.88 20.90 23.04
C LEU A 11 -28.90 19.35 22.88
N GLY A 12 -29.03 18.46 23.86
CA GLY A 12 -28.84 18.53 25.32
C GLY A 12 -29.25 17.19 26.01
N LEU A 13 -28.44 16.67 26.96
CA LEU A 13 -28.76 15.75 28.10
C LEU A 13 -29.65 14.48 27.86
N LEU A 14 -29.34 13.23 28.26
CA LEU A 14 -28.32 12.53 29.09
C LEU A 14 -28.03 11.13 28.47
N ARG A 15 -26.84 10.50 28.55
CA ARG A 15 -26.30 9.69 29.69
C ARG A 15 -27.33 8.64 30.19
N ILE A 16 -27.13 7.32 30.23
CA ILE A 16 -25.95 6.41 30.37
C ILE A 16 -26.31 5.08 29.63
N GLN A 17 -25.45 4.28 28.97
CA GLN A 17 -24.01 4.34 28.62
C GLN A 17 -23.86 4.02 27.10
N ASN A 18 -22.96 3.22 26.48
CA ASN A 18 -21.75 2.44 26.87
C ASN A 18 -20.69 2.45 25.73
N LEU A 19 -19.63 1.63 25.84
CA LEU A 19 -18.50 1.57 24.91
C LEU A 19 -18.71 0.64 23.70
N THR A 20 -18.42 1.12 22.48
CA THR A 20 -17.31 0.64 21.62
C THR A 20 -17.24 1.38 20.26
N PHE A 21 -16.03 1.37 19.67
CA PHE A 21 -15.64 1.64 18.27
C PHE A 21 -16.26 2.81 17.47
N ARG A 22 -15.39 3.76 17.10
CA ARG A 22 -15.46 4.66 15.94
C ARG A 22 -14.08 4.61 15.28
N GLU A 23 -13.91 4.57 13.95
CA GLU A 23 -14.86 4.73 12.84
C GLU A 23 -14.70 3.59 11.83
N ILE A 24 -15.81 3.11 11.23
CA ILE A 24 -15.78 2.27 10.02
C ILE A 24 -16.63 2.95 8.97
N ASN A 25 -16.03 3.32 7.83
CA ASN A 25 -16.74 3.93 6.70
C ASN A 25 -17.53 2.87 5.90
N ILE A 26 -18.60 2.34 6.49
CA ILE A 26 -19.60 1.56 5.76
C ILE A 26 -20.44 2.54 4.92
N CYS A 27 -20.07 2.70 3.65
CA CYS A 27 -20.85 3.53 2.72
C CYS A 27 -22.14 2.81 2.32
N VAL A 28 -23.25 3.13 3.01
CA VAL A 28 -24.58 2.65 2.66
C VAL A 28 -25.05 3.31 1.37
N ILE A 29 -25.12 2.52 0.29
CA ILE A 29 -25.50 2.98 -1.05
C ILE A 29 -26.99 3.39 -1.06
N PRO A 30 -27.36 4.62 -1.46
CA PRO A 30 -28.76 5.05 -1.50
C PRO A 30 -29.51 4.38 -2.65
N PHE A 31 -30.59 3.66 -2.31
CA PHE A 31 -31.42 2.93 -3.27
C PHE A 31 -32.32 3.88 -4.09
N LYS A 32 -31.93 4.22 -5.33
CA LYS A 32 -32.81 4.79 -6.36
C LYS A 32 -32.16 4.81 -7.76
N ASN A 33 -32.46 3.79 -8.58
CA ASN A 33 -32.90 3.95 -9.98
C ASN A 33 -33.23 2.58 -10.61
N LEU A 34 -34.53 2.35 -10.78
CA LEU A 34 -35.16 1.34 -11.63
C LEU A 34 -36.09 2.18 -12.53
N LEU A 35 -36.15 2.06 -13.86
CA LEU A 35 -36.41 0.87 -14.69
C LEU A 35 -35.97 1.07 -16.15
N HIS A 36 -35.98 -0.03 -16.93
CA HIS A 36 -35.83 -0.12 -18.39
C HIS A 36 -34.44 0.26 -18.95
N CYS A 37 -33.90 -0.42 -19.97
CA CYS A 37 -34.49 -1.28 -21.02
C CYS A 37 -33.44 -2.39 -21.37
N LYS A 38 -33.75 -3.63 -21.82
CA LYS A 38 -34.97 -4.28 -22.34
C LYS A 38 -35.07 -5.73 -21.82
N TYR A 39 -36.24 -6.34 -22.00
CA TYR A 39 -36.42 -7.80 -21.93
C TYR A 39 -35.47 -8.53 -22.89
N ILE A 40 -34.83 -9.61 -22.43
CA ILE A 40 -34.26 -10.64 -23.30
C ILE A 40 -35.27 -11.80 -23.34
N THR A 41 -36.09 -11.84 -24.37
CA THR A 41 -36.89 -13.02 -24.71
C THR A 41 -35.98 -14.15 -25.23
N ALA A 42 -36.44 -15.40 -25.10
CA ALA A 42 -35.59 -16.58 -25.18
C ALA A 42 -35.01 -16.90 -26.59
N THR A 43 -34.17 -17.94 -26.61
CA THR A 43 -33.62 -18.67 -27.77
C THR A 43 -32.34 -18.15 -28.45
N LYS A 44 -31.17 -18.47 -27.86
CA LYS A 44 -30.04 -19.17 -28.56
C LYS A 44 -28.89 -19.55 -27.61
N THR A 45 -28.69 -20.88 -27.45
CA THR A 45 -27.46 -21.60 -27.03
C THR A 45 -26.58 -21.03 -25.88
N PRO A 46 -26.55 -21.64 -24.68
CA PRO A 46 -25.78 -21.13 -23.53
C PRO A 46 -24.25 -21.28 -23.64
N TYR A 47 -23.75 -22.15 -24.52
CA TYR A 47 -22.35 -22.60 -24.51
C TYR A 47 -21.29 -21.56 -24.93
N LYS A 48 -21.68 -20.42 -25.52
CA LYS A 48 -20.73 -19.41 -26.02
C LYS A 48 -20.44 -18.25 -25.05
N ILE A 49 -21.35 -17.93 -24.13
CA ILE A 49 -21.18 -16.80 -23.18
C ILE A 49 -20.28 -17.20 -22.01
N ASN A 50 -20.48 -18.39 -21.43
CA ASN A 50 -19.68 -18.88 -20.29
C ASN A 50 -18.17 -18.94 -20.61
N LYS A 51 -17.78 -19.29 -21.84
CA LYS A 51 -16.37 -19.31 -22.26
C LYS A 51 -15.72 -17.92 -22.31
N ILE A 52 -16.51 -16.86 -22.46
CA ILE A 52 -16.03 -15.47 -22.47
C ILE A 52 -15.98 -14.93 -21.04
N LEU A 53 -17.05 -15.12 -20.26
CA LEU A 53 -17.09 -14.69 -18.85
C LEU A 53 -15.98 -15.36 -18.02
N ASN A 54 -15.81 -16.68 -18.12
CA ASN A 54 -14.77 -17.39 -17.37
C ASN A 54 -13.37 -16.81 -17.65
N LYS A 55 -13.05 -16.49 -18.92
CA LYS A 55 -11.73 -15.94 -19.29
C LYS A 55 -11.46 -14.57 -18.65
N TYR A 56 -12.48 -13.72 -18.51
CA TYR A 56 -12.31 -12.42 -17.85
C TYR A 56 -12.26 -12.54 -16.33
N THR A 57 -13.11 -13.39 -15.73
CA THR A 57 -13.10 -13.61 -14.27
C THR A 57 -11.79 -14.25 -13.81
N THR A 58 -11.27 -15.27 -14.51
CA THR A 58 -9.99 -15.90 -14.12
C THR A 58 -8.83 -14.93 -14.25
N ASN A 59 -8.75 -14.14 -15.32
CA ASN A 59 -7.63 -13.23 -15.53
C ASN A 59 -7.60 -12.08 -14.51
N SER A 60 -8.75 -11.52 -14.09
CA SER A 60 -8.76 -10.47 -13.08
C SER A 60 -8.36 -10.98 -11.70
N HIS A 61 -8.85 -12.17 -11.32
CA HIS A 61 -8.52 -12.78 -10.02
C HIS A 61 -7.06 -13.23 -9.98
N GLN A 62 -6.55 -13.83 -11.05
CA GLN A 62 -5.13 -14.22 -11.13
C GLN A 62 -4.20 -13.01 -11.05
N ASN A 63 -4.47 -11.95 -11.83
CA ASN A 63 -3.66 -10.73 -11.77
C ASN A 63 -3.64 -10.10 -10.37
N SER A 64 -4.75 -10.16 -9.64
CA SER A 64 -4.84 -9.69 -8.26
C SER A 64 -4.04 -10.56 -7.29
N LEU A 65 -4.08 -11.89 -7.44
CA LEU A 65 -3.29 -12.82 -6.63
C LEU A 65 -1.79 -12.67 -6.89
N ASP A 66 -1.37 -12.48 -8.15
CA ASP A 66 0.01 -12.18 -8.51
C ASP A 66 0.50 -10.89 -7.84
N PHE A 67 -0.34 -9.84 -7.82
CA PHE A 67 -0.01 -8.55 -7.21
C PHE A 67 0.13 -8.69 -5.69
N GLU A 68 -0.84 -9.31 -5.02
CA GLU A 68 -0.80 -9.53 -3.57
C GLU A 68 0.45 -10.32 -3.16
N LYS A 69 0.77 -11.39 -3.90
CA LYS A 69 1.99 -12.18 -3.71
C LYS A 69 3.25 -11.32 -3.85
N ALA A 70 3.36 -10.54 -4.93
CA ALA A 70 4.51 -9.67 -5.15
C ALA A 70 4.68 -8.62 -4.03
N CYS A 71 3.58 -8.05 -3.51
CA CYS A 71 3.64 -7.15 -2.36
C CYS A 71 4.15 -7.84 -1.09
N VAL A 72 3.66 -9.04 -0.79
CA VAL A 72 4.09 -9.81 0.38
C VAL A 72 5.58 -10.13 0.29
N GLU A 73 6.02 -10.74 -0.81
CA GLU A 73 7.44 -11.09 -1.04
C GLU A 73 8.37 -9.87 -1.03
N THR A 74 7.91 -8.70 -1.51
CA THR A 74 8.68 -7.45 -1.44
C THR A 74 8.79 -6.94 0.00
N LEU A 75 7.68 -6.89 0.74
CA LEU A 75 7.65 -6.26 2.07
C LEU A 75 8.30 -7.15 3.14
N GLU A 76 8.22 -8.47 3.00
CA GLU A 76 8.98 -9.44 3.81
C GLU A 76 10.48 -9.30 3.53
N SER A 77 10.90 -9.35 2.25
CA SER A 77 12.31 -9.18 1.87
C SER A 77 12.90 -7.81 2.27
N LEU A 78 12.07 -6.77 2.41
CA LEU A 78 12.50 -5.48 2.95
C LEU A 78 12.54 -5.46 4.48
N ALA A 79 11.57 -6.09 5.16
CA ALA A 79 11.54 -6.14 6.62
C ALA A 79 12.78 -6.85 7.16
N ASP A 80 13.06 -8.06 6.69
CA ASP A 80 14.25 -8.86 7.04
C ASP A 80 15.54 -8.04 6.83
N TYR A 81 15.67 -7.39 5.67
CA TYR A 81 16.86 -6.59 5.35
C TYR A 81 16.99 -5.34 6.22
N PHE A 82 15.88 -4.69 6.61
CA PHE A 82 15.92 -3.55 7.52
C PHE A 82 16.23 -3.96 8.97
N GLU A 83 15.78 -5.12 9.42
CA GLU A 83 16.11 -5.66 10.75
C GLU A 83 17.63 -5.96 10.84
N ASP A 84 18.16 -6.74 9.90
CA ASP A 84 19.61 -7.00 9.77
C ASP A 84 20.42 -5.68 9.72
N LEU A 85 19.98 -4.72 8.90
CA LEU A 85 20.68 -3.45 8.70
C LEU A 85 20.69 -2.58 9.96
N VAL A 86 19.59 -2.57 10.73
CA VAL A 86 19.48 -1.81 11.98
C VAL A 86 20.33 -2.45 13.08
N GLU A 87 20.30 -3.78 13.25
CA GLU A 87 21.12 -4.46 14.26
C GLU A 87 22.62 -4.26 14.02
N ASN A 88 23.07 -4.32 12.75
CA ASN A 88 24.47 -4.16 12.38
C ASN A 88 24.98 -2.70 12.39
N THR A 89 24.11 -1.69 12.54
CA THR A 89 24.52 -0.27 12.49
C THR A 89 24.70 0.35 13.88
N GLU A 90 25.94 0.39 14.40
CA GLU A 90 26.24 0.85 15.77
C GLU A 90 25.66 2.21 16.18
N HIS A 91 25.50 3.19 15.28
CA HIS A 91 24.95 4.51 15.63
C HIS A 91 23.42 4.57 15.67
N LEU A 92 22.73 3.53 15.24
CA LEU A 92 21.26 3.46 15.15
C LEU A 92 20.61 2.77 16.38
N LYS A 93 21.18 2.90 17.59
CA LYS A 93 20.69 2.29 18.86
C LYS A 93 19.30 2.73 19.36
N LYS A 94 18.54 3.44 18.52
CA LYS A 94 17.15 3.88 18.74
C LYS A 94 16.28 3.66 17.51
N ALA A 95 16.82 3.02 16.48
CA ALA A 95 16.04 2.61 15.32
C ALA A 95 15.22 1.36 15.66
N ASP A 96 14.13 1.20 14.94
CA ASP A 96 13.09 0.21 15.20
C ASP A 96 12.41 -0.15 13.87
N VAL A 97 12.15 -1.42 13.66
CA VAL A 97 11.52 -1.97 12.45
C VAL A 97 10.27 -2.71 12.88
N SER A 98 9.16 -2.48 12.17
CA SER A 98 7.92 -3.21 12.41
C SER A 98 7.15 -3.44 11.12
N TYR A 99 6.81 -4.69 10.86
CA TYR A 99 6.00 -5.11 9.71
C TYR A 99 4.70 -5.77 10.17
N SER A 100 3.56 -5.26 9.71
CA SER A 100 2.23 -5.80 10.05
C SER A 100 1.16 -5.42 9.01
N ASP A 101 0.31 -6.36 8.63
CA ASP A 101 -0.82 -6.21 7.67
C ASP A 101 -0.46 -5.56 6.31
N GLY A 102 0.78 -5.70 5.85
CA GLY A 102 1.28 -5.06 4.63
C GLY A 102 1.74 -3.61 4.82
N VAL A 103 1.95 -3.17 6.07
CA VAL A 103 2.60 -1.91 6.44
C VAL A 103 3.94 -2.22 7.11
N LEU A 104 5.02 -1.81 6.46
CA LEU A 104 6.39 -1.83 6.98
C LEU A 104 6.74 -0.40 7.45
N THR A 105 7.11 -0.26 8.71
CA THR A 105 7.56 1.01 9.33
C THR A 105 9.00 0.86 9.77
N VAL A 106 9.86 1.78 9.33
CA VAL A 106 11.28 1.82 9.70
C VAL A 106 11.56 3.18 10.32
N ASN A 107 11.69 3.19 11.64
CA ASN A 107 12.01 4.37 12.43
C ASN A 107 13.54 4.42 12.59
N PHE A 108 14.22 5.44 12.05
CA PHE A 108 15.66 5.65 12.24
C PHE A 108 15.97 6.62 13.39
N GLY A 109 14.96 7.13 14.08
CA GLY A 109 15.09 8.15 15.12
C GLY A 109 15.54 9.52 14.59
N ASN A 110 15.86 10.44 15.50
CA ASN A 110 16.38 11.76 15.12
C ASN A 110 17.87 11.66 14.74
N PRO A 111 18.33 12.31 13.65
CA PRO A 111 17.61 13.27 12.81
C PRO A 111 16.88 12.66 11.58
N TYR A 112 16.99 11.36 11.35
CA TYR A 112 16.66 10.71 10.07
C TYR A 112 15.16 10.45 9.84
N GLY A 113 14.35 10.38 10.91
CA GLY A 113 12.89 10.27 10.82
C GLY A 113 12.36 8.83 10.70
N ILE A 114 11.13 8.71 10.18
CA ILE A 114 10.40 7.44 10.06
C ILE A 114 9.95 7.25 8.61
N TYR A 115 10.34 6.12 8.02
CA TYR A 115 9.86 5.65 6.73
C TYR A 115 8.64 4.75 6.93
N VAL A 116 7.65 4.86 6.05
CA VAL A 116 6.48 3.97 6.02
C VAL A 116 6.27 3.47 4.59
N ILE A 117 6.25 2.16 4.40
CA ILE A 117 6.04 1.48 3.13
C ILE A 117 4.78 0.61 3.27
N ASN A 118 3.77 0.82 2.42
CA ASN A 118 2.41 0.32 2.63
C ASN A 118 1.80 -0.23 1.34
N ARG A 119 1.33 -1.49 1.37
CA ARG A 119 0.55 -2.13 0.31
C ARG A 119 -0.80 -1.44 0.12
N GLN A 120 -1.12 -1.08 -1.12
CA GLN A 120 -2.38 -0.44 -1.51
C GLN A 120 -3.12 -1.27 -2.55
N SER A 121 -3.65 -2.42 -2.11
CA SER A 121 -4.40 -3.40 -2.91
C SER A 121 -5.49 -2.80 -3.82
N PRO A 122 -6.34 -1.84 -3.39
CA PRO A 122 -7.36 -1.25 -4.27
C PRO A 122 -6.78 -0.50 -5.48
N ASN A 123 -5.54 -0.04 -5.37
CA ASN A 123 -4.82 0.70 -6.41
C ASN A 123 -3.82 -0.18 -7.18
N GLN A 124 -3.54 -1.41 -6.73
CA GLN A 124 -2.41 -2.25 -7.16
C GLN A 124 -1.05 -1.51 -7.11
N GLN A 125 -0.77 -0.88 -5.95
CA GLN A 125 0.45 -0.10 -5.72
C GLN A 125 1.10 -0.43 -4.37
N ILE A 126 2.38 -0.10 -4.23
CA ILE A 126 3.02 0.15 -2.92
C ILE A 126 3.20 1.67 -2.77
N TRP A 127 2.82 2.22 -1.62
CA TRP A 127 3.04 3.63 -1.28
C TRP A 127 4.20 3.74 -0.28
N LEU A 128 5.08 4.71 -0.49
CA LEU A 128 6.24 4.97 0.37
C LEU A 128 6.14 6.41 0.88
N SER A 129 6.43 6.61 2.16
CA SER A 129 6.60 7.92 2.77
C SER A 129 8.03 8.04 3.29
N SER A 130 8.86 8.85 2.61
CA SER A 130 10.23 9.16 3.04
C SER A 130 10.24 10.50 3.81
N PRO A 131 10.97 10.60 4.94
CA PRO A 131 11.31 11.88 5.57
C PRO A 131 12.09 12.84 4.65
N THR A 132 12.81 12.29 3.66
CA THR A 132 13.74 13.02 2.79
C THR A 132 13.07 13.45 1.48
N SER A 133 12.37 12.53 0.80
CA SER A 133 11.75 12.78 -0.52
C SER A 133 10.22 12.76 -0.53
N GLY A 134 9.58 12.60 0.63
CA GLY A 134 8.13 12.68 0.79
C GLY A 134 7.36 11.44 0.28
N PRO A 135 6.07 11.60 -0.07
CA PRO A 135 5.21 10.48 -0.48
C PRO A 135 5.38 10.12 -1.97
N LYS A 136 5.63 8.84 -2.25
CA LYS A 136 5.69 8.25 -3.60
C LYS A 136 4.74 7.06 -3.73
N ARG A 137 4.35 6.73 -4.97
CA ARG A 137 3.42 5.63 -5.29
C ARG A 137 3.99 4.77 -6.40
N TYR A 138 4.38 3.55 -6.09
CA TYR A 138 5.03 2.63 -7.01
C TYR A 138 4.02 1.67 -7.62
N ASP A 139 4.06 1.57 -8.95
CA ASP A 139 3.32 0.58 -9.72
C ASP A 139 4.23 -0.64 -9.97
N LEU A 140 3.66 -1.85 -9.95
CA LEU A 140 4.38 -3.07 -10.31
C LEU A 140 4.56 -3.16 -11.83
N ILE A 141 5.81 -3.18 -12.28
CA ILE A 141 6.18 -3.52 -13.66
C ILE A 141 6.49 -5.01 -13.71
N LYS A 142 5.83 -5.77 -14.60
CA LYS A 142 6.03 -7.22 -14.78
C LYS A 142 7.04 -7.53 -15.90
N GLU A 143 8.22 -6.91 -15.82
CA GLU A 143 9.37 -7.12 -16.73
C GLU A 143 10.53 -7.75 -15.96
N GLY A 144 11.24 -8.71 -16.53
CA GLY A 144 12.30 -9.45 -15.82
C GLY A 144 11.76 -10.24 -14.62
N SER A 145 12.38 -10.07 -13.44
CA SER A 145 11.85 -10.50 -12.13
C SER A 145 10.62 -9.71 -11.68
N GLY A 146 10.35 -8.56 -12.32
CA GLY A 146 9.44 -7.52 -11.89
C GLY A 146 10.12 -6.49 -11.00
N TYR A 147 9.62 -5.25 -10.99
CA TYR A 147 10.12 -4.18 -10.14
C TYR A 147 9.06 -3.10 -9.84
N TRP A 148 9.30 -2.31 -8.81
CA TRP A 148 8.41 -1.25 -8.33
C TRP A 148 8.85 0.12 -8.86
N LEU A 149 8.08 0.73 -9.76
CA LEU A 149 8.46 1.97 -10.47
C LEU A 149 7.57 3.18 -10.10
N TYR A 150 8.19 4.31 -9.78
CA TYR A 150 7.46 5.58 -9.63
C TYR A 150 7.45 6.34 -10.96
N LYS A 151 6.29 6.37 -11.63
CA LYS A 151 6.15 6.88 -13.01
C LYS A 151 6.43 8.38 -13.23
N HIS A 152 6.66 9.17 -12.17
CA HIS A 152 6.88 10.61 -12.28
C HIS A 152 8.36 11.00 -12.48
N ASP A 153 9.29 10.33 -11.80
CA ASP A 153 10.74 10.52 -11.96
C ASP A 153 11.42 9.33 -12.66
N GLY A 154 10.72 8.20 -12.79
CA GLY A 154 11.23 6.99 -13.45
C GLY A 154 12.20 6.19 -12.58
N VAL A 155 12.26 6.45 -11.27
CA VAL A 155 13.13 5.77 -10.29
C VAL A 155 12.38 4.60 -9.63
N SER A 156 13.09 3.50 -9.35
CA SER A 156 12.52 2.35 -8.65
C SER A 156 12.45 2.58 -7.13
N MET A 157 11.62 1.80 -6.42
CA MET A 157 11.54 1.88 -4.96
C MET A 157 12.89 1.51 -4.32
N HIS A 158 13.50 0.44 -4.83
CA HIS A 158 14.77 -0.06 -4.33
C HIS A 158 15.95 0.85 -4.71
N GLU A 159 15.94 1.50 -5.87
CA GLU A 159 16.93 2.54 -6.23
C GLU A 159 16.87 3.75 -5.30
N LEU A 160 15.66 4.14 -4.85
CA LEU A 160 15.50 5.24 -3.88
C LEU A 160 16.02 4.85 -2.50
N LEU A 161 15.65 3.66 -2.00
CA LEU A 161 16.11 3.14 -0.71
C LEU A 161 17.64 2.93 -0.72
N GLN A 162 18.19 2.36 -1.79
CA GLN A 162 19.62 2.22 -2.04
C GLN A 162 20.38 3.54 -1.88
N LYS A 163 19.77 4.66 -2.25
CA LYS A 163 20.34 6.00 -2.09
C LYS A 163 20.12 6.55 -0.66
N GLU A 164 18.87 6.71 -0.25
CA GLU A 164 18.53 7.44 0.98
C GLU A 164 19.03 6.71 2.24
N ILE A 165 18.99 5.37 2.25
CA ILE A 165 19.43 4.59 3.41
C ILE A 165 20.95 4.53 3.50
N LYS A 166 21.66 4.47 2.36
CA LYS A 166 23.14 4.55 2.31
C LYS A 166 23.69 5.83 2.96
N GLU A 167 23.01 6.96 2.75
CA GLU A 167 23.33 8.25 3.39
C GLU A 167 23.12 8.23 4.93
N ILE A 168 22.20 7.40 5.43
CA ILE A 168 21.89 7.23 6.87
C ILE A 168 22.87 6.27 7.57
N VAL A 169 23.14 5.10 6.98
CA VAL A 169 23.97 4.03 7.59
C VAL A 169 25.46 4.20 7.31
N LYS A 170 25.84 4.96 6.27
CA LYS A 170 27.23 5.36 5.95
C LYS A 170 28.19 4.22 5.59
N HIS A 171 27.67 3.03 5.36
CA HIS A 171 28.35 1.91 4.72
C HIS A 171 27.60 1.51 3.43
N ASP A 172 28.07 0.48 2.72
CA ASP A 172 27.38 0.01 1.52
C ASP A 172 26.13 -0.83 1.87
N VAL A 173 25.10 -0.73 1.04
CA VAL A 173 23.81 -1.43 1.17
C VAL A 173 23.45 -2.04 -0.18
N ASP A 174 22.49 -2.97 -0.22
CA ASP A 174 22.21 -3.78 -1.41
C ASP A 174 20.71 -4.03 -1.62
N PHE A 175 19.93 -2.95 -1.68
CA PHE A 175 18.49 -3.01 -1.95
C PHE A 175 18.17 -3.51 -3.37
N LEU A 176 19.14 -3.50 -4.29
CA LEU A 176 18.95 -3.86 -5.70
C LEU A 176 18.96 -5.38 -5.95
N ASN A 177 19.59 -6.15 -5.05
CA ASN A 177 19.58 -7.62 -5.07
C ASN A 177 18.42 -8.24 -4.25
N LEU A 178 17.58 -7.42 -3.60
CA LEU A 178 16.35 -7.88 -2.93
C LEU A 178 15.28 -8.31 -3.95
N VAL A 179 14.23 -8.97 -3.47
CA VAL A 179 13.12 -9.42 -4.34
C VAL A 179 12.39 -8.18 -4.91
N TYR A 180 12.21 -8.16 -6.23
CA TYR A 180 11.74 -6.98 -6.99
C TYR A 180 12.67 -5.74 -6.91
N GLY A 181 13.95 -5.95 -6.60
CA GLY A 181 15.03 -4.96 -6.46
C GLY A 181 15.48 -4.31 -7.77
N SER A 182 15.78 -5.14 -8.77
CA SER A 182 16.43 -4.78 -10.03
C SER A 182 15.46 -4.79 -11.23
N ARG A 183 15.86 -4.13 -12.33
CA ARG A 183 15.12 -4.05 -13.60
C ARG A 183 15.70 -5.01 -14.64
#